data_AF-A0A7X4YPM6-F1
#
_entry.id   AF-A0A7X4YPM6-F1
#
_cell.length_a   1.000
_cell.length_b   1.000
_cell.length_c   1.000
_cell.angle_alpha   90.00
_cell.angle_beta   90.00
_cell.angle_gamma   90.00
#
_symmetry.space_group_name_H-M   'P 1'
#
loop_
_entity.id
_entity.type
_entity.pdbx_description
1 polymer ?
#
loop_
_entity_poly.entity_id
_entity_poly.type
_entity_poly.pdbx_seq_one_letter_code
_entity_poly.pdbx_strand_id
1 'polypeptide(L)' 'MGLVLAVEEAARQAGIKQLQLITTNDNLDALRFYQRLGYRIVAVYPGAVNEARMLKPVIPQEDYYGIPIHDEIELAKFFG' A
#
# COMPACT_ATOMS: atom_id res chain seq x y z
N MET A 1 -2.58 -15.39 -14.72
CA MET A 1 -1.81 -14.14 -14.47
C MET A 1 -2.50 -13.42 -13.32
N GLY A 2 -1.79 -13.01 -12.25
CA GLY A 2 -2.41 -12.28 -11.13
C GLY A 2 -2.69 -10.81 -11.48
N LEU A 3 -3.70 -10.18 -10.87
CA LEU A 3 -4.14 -8.80 -11.17
C LEU A 3 -2.98 -7.80 -11.12
N VAL A 4 -2.14 -7.84 -10.08
CA VAL A 4 -1.01 -6.92 -9.93
C VAL A 4 0.00 -7.07 -11.06
N LEU A 5 0.28 -8.30 -11.52
CA LEU A 5 1.18 -8.53 -12.65
C LEU A 5 0.60 -7.97 -13.96
N ALA A 6 -0.73 -8.07 -14.15
CA ALA A 6 -1.39 -7.47 -15.31
C ALA A 6 -1.32 -5.94 -15.29
N VAL A 7 -1.45 -5.31 -14.12
CA VAL A 7 -1.29 -3.86 -13.95
C VAL A 7 0.16 -3.44 -14.22
N GLU A 8 1.15 -4.17 -13.71
CA GLU A 8 2.56 -3.90 -14.00
C GLU A 8 2.86 -3.97 -15.50
N GLU A 9 2.32 -4.98 -16.18
CA GLU A 9 2.52 -5.14 -17.62
C GLU A 9 1.88 -4.00 -18.41
N ALA A 10 0.64 -3.63 -18.10
CA ALA A 10 -0.02 -2.49 -18.71
C ALA A 10 0.76 -1.19 -18.49
N ALA A 11 1.30 -0.99 -17.29
CA ALA A 11 2.12 0.18 -16.97
C ALA A 11 3.42 0.23 -17.78
N ARG A 12 4.12 -0.91 -17.92
CA ARG A 12 5.31 -1.01 -18.77
C ARG A 12 5.00 -0.70 -20.24
N GLN A 13 3.90 -1.24 -20.77
CA GLN A 13 3.46 -0.99 -22.14
C GLN A 13 3.09 0.48 -22.38
N ALA A 14 2.55 1.16 -21.36
CA ALA A 14 2.24 2.58 -21.40
C ALA A 14 3.47 3.49 -21.18
N GLY A 15 4.68 2.93 -21.00
CA GLY A 15 5.89 3.70 -20.73
C GLY A 15 5.94 4.35 -19.34
N ILE A 16 5.05 3.95 -18.44
CA ILE A 16 5.04 4.41 -17.04
C ILE A 16 6.32 3.92 -16.36
N LYS A 17 6.98 4.80 -15.61
CA LYS A 17 8.28 4.52 -14.97
C LYS A 17 8.19 3.99 -13.55
N GLN A 18 7.04 4.14 -12.91
CA GLN A 18 6.82 3.63 -11.57
C GLN A 18 5.34 3.37 -11.30
N LEU A 19 5.07 2.40 -10.44
CA LEU A 19 3.76 2.24 -9.80
C LEU A 19 3.88 2.54 -8.31
N GLN A 20 2.90 3.27 -7.79
CA GLN A 20 2.76 3.59 -6.38
C GLN A 20 1.46 2.98 -5.85
N LEU A 21 1.49 2.62 -4.57
CA LEU A 21 0.31 2.20 -3.82
C LEU A 21 0.45 2.65 -2.37
N ILE A 22 -0.71 2.81 -1.72
CA ILE A 22 -0.80 3.09 -0.30
C ILE A 22 -1.49 1.90 0.37
N THR A 23 -0.95 1.47 1.50
CA THR A 23 -1.59 0.54 2.43
C THR A 23 -1.47 1.08 3.84
N THR A 24 -2.05 0.40 4.82
CA THR A 24 -1.99 0.81 6.23
C THR A 24 -0.93 0.01 6.99
N ASN A 25 -0.42 0.57 8.08
CA ASN A 25 0.67 -0.02 8.87
C ASN A 25 0.38 -1.42 9.43
N ASP A 26 -0.88 -1.74 9.65
CA ASP A 26 -1.36 -3.03 10.13
C ASP A 26 -1.34 -4.13 9.05
N ASN A 27 -1.38 -3.76 7.77
CA ASN A 27 -1.63 -4.73 6.69
C ASN A 27 -0.36 -5.51 6.31
N LEU A 28 0.09 -6.36 7.23
CA LEU A 28 1.32 -7.14 7.13
C LEU A 28 1.31 -8.05 5.90
N ASP A 29 0.15 -8.59 5.51
CA ASP A 29 0.03 -9.43 4.33
C ASP A 29 0.24 -8.65 3.03
N ALA A 30 -0.33 -7.45 2.92
CA ALA A 30 -0.06 -6.56 1.78
C ALA A 30 1.41 -6.14 1.75
N LEU A 31 1.98 -5.71 2.88
CA LEU A 31 3.39 -5.32 2.96
C LEU A 31 4.33 -6.47 2.56
N ARG A 32 4.08 -7.68 3.05
CA ARG A 32 4.84 -8.88 2.66
C ARG A 32 4.67 -9.18 1.17
N PHE A 33 3.45 -9.11 0.65
CA PHE A 33 3.14 -9.41 -0.73
C PHE A 33 3.83 -8.44 -1.70
N TYR A 34 3.67 -7.14 -1.51
CA TYR A 34 4.23 -6.12 -2.42
C TYR A 34 5.75 -6.05 -2.35
N GLN A 35 6.35 -6.20 -1.16
CA GLN A 35 7.81 -6.26 -1.05
C GLN A 35 8.39 -7.48 -1.79
N ARG A 36 7.73 -8.64 -1.73
CA ARG A 36 8.14 -9.83 -2.53
C ARG A 36 8.01 -9.61 -4.03
N LEU A 37 7.08 -8.75 -4.46
CA LEU A 37 6.95 -8.33 -5.85
C LEU A 37 7.95 -7.23 -6.23
N GLY A 38 8.80 -6.76 -5.32
CA GLY A 38 9.84 -5.76 -5.59
C GLY A 38 9.41 -4.32 -5.42
N TYR A 39 8.24 -4.07 -4.82
CA TYR A 39 7.90 -2.73 -4.33
C TYR A 39 8.74 -2.41 -3.09
N ARG A 40 9.07 -1.14 -2.90
CA ARG A 40 9.83 -0.65 -1.74
C ARG A 40 9.03 0.42 -1.02
N ILE A 41 9.09 0.43 0.31
CA ILE A 41 8.55 1.53 1.11
C ILE A 41 9.31 2.80 0.74
N VAL A 42 8.59 3.85 0.36
CA VAL A 42 9.15 5.15 -0.04
C VAL A 42 8.71 6.29 0.87
N ALA A 43 7.58 6.15 1.56
CA ALA A 43 7.10 7.11 2.54
C ALA A 43 6.24 6.44 3.62
N VAL A 44 6.16 7.10 4.77
CA VAL A 44 5.20 6.81 5.83
C VAL A 44 4.50 8.12 6.13
N TYR A 45 3.17 8.07 6.29
CA TYR A 45 2.33 9.20 6.66
C TYR A 45 1.72 8.93 8.04
N PRO A 46 2.41 9.35 9.13
CA PRO A 46 1.96 9.07 10.49
C PRO A 46 0.61 9.72 10.78
N GLY A 47 -0.32 8.96 11.35
CA GLY A 47 -1.65 9.43 11.75
C GLY A 47 -2.64 9.68 10.60
N ALA A 48 -2.26 9.44 9.34
CA ALA A 48 -3.13 9.65 8.19
C ALA A 48 -4.45 8.87 8.29
N VAL A 49 -4.42 7.66 8.87
CA VAL A 49 -5.65 6.87 9.05
C VAL A 49 -6.52 7.45 10.18
N ASN A 50 -5.93 8.08 11.19
CA ASN A 50 -6.70 8.75 12.24
C ASN A 50 -7.49 9.93 11.67
N GLU A 51 -6.88 10.70 10.76
CA GLU A 51 -7.56 11.77 10.03
C GLU A 51 -8.66 11.21 9.12
N ALA A 52 -8.35 10.14 8.37
CA ALA A 52 -9.34 9.46 7.53
C ALA A 52 -10.52 8.94 8.35
N ARG A 53 -10.29 8.46 9.58
CA ARG A 53 -11.31 7.96 10.49
C ARG A 53 -12.26 9.06 10.97
N MET A 54 -11.83 10.33 11.02
CA MET A 54 -12.74 11.46 11.31
C MET A 54 -13.81 11.62 10.22
N LEU A 55 -13.46 11.34 8.96
CA LEU A 55 -14.40 11.37 7.82
C LEU A 55 -15.13 10.05 7.63
N LYS A 56 -14.49 8.93 7.97
CA LYS A 56 -15.02 7.57 7.83
C LYS A 56 -14.88 6.81 9.16
N PRO A 57 -15.78 7.04 10.13
CA PRO A 57 -15.71 6.38 11.44
C PRO A 57 -15.79 4.85 11.39
N VAL A 58 -16.23 4.29 10.26
CA VAL A 58 -16.28 2.84 10.01
C VAL A 58 -14.89 2.21 9.89
N ILE A 59 -13.82 3.00 9.71
CA ILE A 59 -12.46 2.48 9.70
C ILE A 59 -12.14 1.92 11.10
N PRO A 60 -11.83 0.61 11.24
CA PRO A 60 -11.53 0.00 12.53
C PRO A 60 -10.34 0.66 13.24
N GLN A 61 -10.28 0.49 14.56
CA GLN A 61 -9.13 0.93 15.36
C GLN A 61 -7.96 -0.03 15.22
N GLU A 62 -8.24 -1.31 15.06
CA GLU A 62 -7.26 -2.40 14.98
C GLU A 62 -7.66 -3.38 13.89
N ASP A 63 -6.68 -4.13 13.41
CA ASP A 63 -6.86 -5.17 12.41
C ASP A 63 -7.08 -6.58 13.02
N TYR A 64 -7.03 -7.62 12.18
CA TYR A 64 -7.17 -9.00 12.64
C TYR A 64 -6.00 -9.47 13.53
N TYR A 65 -4.82 -8.86 13.39
CA TYR A 65 -3.64 -9.18 14.18
C TYR A 65 -3.54 -8.37 15.49
N GLY A 66 -4.53 -7.50 15.78
CA GLY A 66 -4.52 -6.61 16.94
C GLY A 66 -3.53 -5.46 16.82
N ILE A 67 -3.16 -5.09 15.58
CA ILE A 67 -2.27 -3.96 15.30
C ILE A 67 -3.14 -2.71 15.14
N PRO A 68 -2.87 -1.64 15.91
CA PRO A 68 -3.56 -0.37 15.74
C PRO A 68 -3.34 0.22 14.35
N ILE A 69 -4.43 0.62 13.70
CA ILE A 69 -4.43 1.21 12.36
C ILE A 69 -4.28 2.72 12.52
N HIS A 70 -3.10 3.25 12.24
CA HIS A 70 -2.77 4.66 12.46
C HIS A 70 -2.20 5.35 11.23
N ASP A 71 -1.32 4.66 10.51
CA ASP A 71 -0.44 5.26 9.53
C ASP A 71 -0.68 4.66 8.16
N GLU A 72 -0.48 5.49 7.14
CA GLU A 72 -0.39 5.03 5.76
C GLU A 72 1.07 4.78 5.40
N ILE A 73 1.32 3.70 4.66
CA ILE A 73 2.61 3.32 4.11
C ILE A 73 2.51 3.36 2.60
N GLU A 74 3.36 4.18 1.98
CA GLU A 74 3.49 4.22 0.53
C GLU A 74 4.59 3.29 0.06
N LEU A 75 4.26 2.48 -0.94
CA LEU A 75 5.20 1.61 -1.62
C LEU A 75 5.27 1.96 -3.11
N ALA A 76 6.49 1.95 -3.66
CA ALA A 76 6.73 2.16 -5.08
C ALA A 76 7.55 1.04 -5.70
N LYS A 77 7.24 0.69 -6.94
CA LYS A 77 8.07 -0.16 -7.80
C LYS A 77 8.45 0.61 -9.05
N PHE A 78 9.75 0.68 -9.30
CA PHE A 78 10.33 1.37 -10.45
C PHE A 78 10.57 0.38 -11.58
N PHE A 79 10.24 0.79 -12.81
CA PHE A 79 10.54 0.06 -14.03
C PHE A 79 11.71 0.75 -14.75
N GLY A 80 12.67 -0.04 -15.22
CA GLY A 80 13.83 0.44 -15.99
C GLY A 80 13.46 1.19 -17.26
#